data_AF-A0A7L4TCV9-F1
#
_entry.id   AF-A0A7L4TCV9-F1
#
_cell.length_a   1.000
_cell.length_b   1.000
_cell.length_c   1.000
_cell.angle_alpha   90.00
_cell.angle_beta   90.00
_cell.angle_gamma   90.00
#
_symmetry.space_group_name_H-M   'P 1'
#
loop_
_entity.id
_entity.type
_entity.pdbx_description
1 polymer ?
#
loop_
_entity_poly.entity_id
_entity_poly.type
_entity_poly.pdbx_seq_one_letter_code
_entity_poly.pdbx_strand_id
1 'polypeptide(L)'
;MAVINIFYPLSGNEQQGGIVSLTLYLAFLVIGVVPLYFPSILHGYPQMIKETPLIKKGVENETSELKFGLAEQEILTKLEMLNQKKLYLEQSFTLTRCAQEMEMPAHHISYFLKSYYGLSFSSYKNNLRMEYAKNRIAEGYLQNNTI
;
A
#
# COMPACT_ATOMS: atom_id res chain seq x y z
N MET A 1 53.91 -27.45 4.67
CA MET A 1 52.62 -26.78 4.92
C MET A 1 51.64 -27.30 3.89
N ALA A 2 50.83 -28.30 4.27
CA ALA A 2 49.95 -29.01 3.36
C ALA A 2 48.82 -28.07 2.90
N VAL A 3 48.65 -27.95 1.58
CA VAL A 3 47.45 -27.35 0.98
C VAL A 3 46.32 -28.33 1.27
N ILE A 4 45.47 -27.98 2.24
CA ILE A 4 44.32 -28.77 2.64
C ILE A 4 43.42 -28.91 1.42
N ASN A 5 43.28 -30.13 0.93
CA ASN A 5 42.48 -30.47 -0.23
C ASN A 5 41.00 -30.28 0.16
N ILE A 6 40.39 -29.18 -0.27
CA ILE A 6 39.00 -28.79 0.09
C ILE A 6 37.97 -29.72 -0.59
N PHE A 7 38.42 -30.66 -1.41
CA PHE A 7 37.59 -31.58 -2.19
C PHE A 7 37.59 -33.00 -1.59
N TYR A 8 37.21 -33.14 -0.30
CA TYR A 8 36.87 -34.48 0.21
C TYR A 8 35.46 -34.85 -0.27
N PRO A 9 35.27 -35.99 -0.96
CA PRO A 9 33.94 -36.47 -1.29
C PRO A 9 33.24 -36.83 0.02
N LEU A 10 32.18 -36.10 0.34
CA LEU A 10 31.35 -36.30 1.55
C LEU A 10 30.50 -37.59 1.46
N SER A 11 30.63 -38.36 0.39
CA SER A 11 29.99 -39.65 0.17
C SER A 11 31.01 -40.62 -0.42
N GLY A 12 31.20 -41.78 0.23
CA GLY A 12 32.22 -42.79 -0.07
C GLY A 12 32.05 -43.56 -1.38
N ASN A 13 31.49 -42.91 -2.41
CA ASN A 13 31.33 -43.46 -3.75
C ASN A 13 31.86 -42.40 -4.73
N GLU A 14 33.01 -42.68 -5.37
CA GLU A 14 33.82 -41.69 -6.11
C GLU A 14 33.05 -40.94 -7.21
N GLN A 15 32.01 -41.55 -7.79
CA GLN A 15 31.16 -40.91 -8.79
C GLN A 15 30.03 -40.04 -8.18
N GLN A 16 29.57 -40.36 -6.97
CA GLN A 16 28.46 -39.65 -6.33
C GLN A 16 28.93 -38.41 -5.56
N GLY A 17 30.17 -38.40 -5.06
CA GLY A 17 30.72 -37.27 -4.32
C GLY A 17 30.75 -35.96 -5.13
N GLY A 18 31.14 -36.03 -6.41
CA GLY A 18 31.16 -34.85 -7.29
C GLY A 18 29.77 -34.28 -7.58
N ILE A 19 28.77 -35.15 -7.77
CA ILE A 19 27.39 -34.74 -8.04
C ILE A 19 26.77 -34.06 -6.81
N VAL A 20 27.04 -34.59 -5.62
CA VAL A 20 26.55 -34.02 -4.35
C VAL A 20 27.15 -32.63 -4.10
N SER A 21 28.46 -32.47 -4.27
CA SER A 21 29.12 -31.16 -4.13
C SER A 21 28.61 -30.15 -5.15
N LEU A 22 28.44 -30.55 -6.42
CA LEU A 22 27.88 -29.69 -7.46
C LEU A 22 26.46 -29.22 -7.11
N THR A 23 25.63 -30.14 -6.60
CA THR A 23 24.25 -29.84 -6.19
C THR A 23 24.23 -28.83 -5.05
N LEU A 24 25.14 -28.97 -4.08
CA LEU A 24 25.25 -28.08 -2.93
C LEU A 24 25.71 -26.67 -3.33
N TYR A 25 26.71 -26.54 -4.22
CA TYR A 25 27.12 -25.24 -4.75
C TYR A 25 26.01 -24.55 -5.54
N LEU A 26 25.26 -25.31 -6.33
CA LEU A 26 24.13 -24.79 -7.10
C LEU A 26 23.02 -24.29 -6.17
N ALA A 27 22.74 -25.01 -5.07
CA ALA A 27 21.80 -24.56 -4.04
C ALA A 27 22.24 -23.24 -3.38
N PHE A 28 23.52 -23.10 -3.00
CA PHE A 28 24.05 -21.85 -2.45
C PHE A 28 23.97 -20.67 -3.42
N LEU A 29 24.22 -20.92 -4.70
CA LEU A 29 24.11 -19.90 -5.74
C LEU A 29 22.66 -19.42 -5.90
N VAL A 30 21.69 -20.34 -5.91
CA VAL A 30 20.27 -19.99 -5.99
C VAL A 30 19.84 -19.18 -4.76
N ILE A 31 20.25 -19.56 -3.55
CA ILE A 31 19.93 -18.82 -2.32
C ILE A 31 20.47 -17.39 -2.36
N GLY A 32 21.67 -17.17 -2.94
CA GLY A 32 22.27 -15.83 -3.05
C GLY A 32 21.66 -14.97 -4.17
N VAL A 33 21.26 -15.59 -5.28
CA VAL A 33 20.77 -14.88 -6.47
C VAL A 33 19.28 -14.58 -6.39
N VAL A 34 18.47 -15.45 -5.80
CA VAL A 34 17.01 -15.29 -5.70
C VAL A 34 16.59 -13.95 -5.06
N PRO A 35 17.20 -13.46 -3.96
CA PRO A 35 16.85 -12.17 -3.36
C PRO A 35 17.10 -10.95 -4.26
N LEU A 36 18.00 -11.04 -5.26
CA LEU A 36 18.28 -9.93 -6.18
C LEU A 36 17.19 -9.74 -7.24
N TYR A 37 16.48 -10.82 -7.60
CA TYR A 37 15.42 -10.79 -8.63
C TYR A 37 14.03 -10.47 -8.07
N PHE A 38 13.83 -10.60 -6.76
CA PHE A 38 12.57 -10.26 -6.09
C PHE A 38 12.71 -8.99 -5.25
N PRO A 39 12.59 -7.78 -5.85
CA PRO A 39 12.59 -6.53 -5.10
C PRO A 39 11.43 -6.45 -4.10
N SER A 40 10.44 -7.35 -4.18
CA SER A 40 9.33 -7.53 -3.24
C SER A 40 9.77 -7.82 -1.80
N ILE A 41 10.96 -8.40 -1.58
CA ILE A 41 11.52 -8.62 -0.22
C ILE A 41 12.07 -7.29 0.33
N LEU A 42 12.62 -6.44 -0.53
CA LEU A 42 13.24 -5.16 -0.17
C LEU A 42 12.22 -4.03 -0.03
N HIS A 43 11.14 -4.03 -0.82
CA HIS A 43 10.16 -2.93 -0.86
C HIS A 43 9.02 -3.07 0.15
N GLY A 44 9.01 -4.16 0.94
CA GLY A 44 7.89 -4.46 1.82
C GLY A 44 6.65 -4.84 1.02
N TYR A 45 5.91 -5.82 1.52
CA TYR A 45 4.63 -6.21 0.93
C TYR A 45 3.71 -4.98 0.94
N PRO A 46 3.17 -4.49 -0.20
CA PRO A 46 2.14 -3.47 -0.15
C PRO A 46 1.01 -4.06 0.67
N GLN A 47 0.68 -3.43 1.79
CA GLN A 47 -0.53 -3.77 2.51
C GLN A 47 -1.65 -3.57 1.51
N MET A 48 -2.21 -4.68 1.02
CA MET A 48 -3.49 -4.71 0.36
C MET A 48 -4.44 -3.97 1.30
N ILE A 49 -4.67 -2.69 1.05
CA ILE A 49 -5.85 -2.01 1.54
C ILE A 49 -6.94 -2.87 0.94
N LYS A 50 -7.58 -3.72 1.77
CA LYS A 50 -8.78 -4.42 1.35
C LYS A 50 -9.62 -3.34 0.70
N GLU A 51 -9.91 -3.49 -0.59
CA GLU A 51 -10.90 -2.65 -1.23
C GLU A 51 -12.19 -2.96 -0.48
N THR A 52 -12.47 -2.19 0.56
CA THR A 52 -13.78 -2.17 1.17
C THR A 52 -14.64 -1.60 0.06
N PRO A 53 -15.59 -2.37 -0.48
CA PRO A 53 -16.50 -1.87 -1.49
C PRO A 53 -17.10 -0.59 -0.92
N LEU A 54 -17.09 0.48 -1.69
CA LEU A 54 -17.39 1.84 -1.26
C LEU A 54 -18.80 2.04 -0.68
N ILE A 55 -19.60 1.00 -0.49
CA ILE A 55 -20.86 1.02 0.25
C ILE A 55 -21.06 -0.35 0.92
N LYS A 56 -20.96 -0.43 2.26
CA LYS A 56 -21.88 -1.19 3.14
C LYS A 56 -21.51 -1.07 4.63
N LYS A 57 -22.26 -0.18 5.29
CA LYS A 57 -22.98 -0.37 6.56
C LYS A 57 -22.28 -1.14 7.69
N GLY A 58 -21.98 -0.40 8.76
CA GLY A 58 -22.09 -0.87 10.15
C GLY A 58 -21.00 -1.81 10.63
N VAL A 59 -20.00 -1.26 11.32
CA VAL A 59 -19.43 -1.97 12.47
C VAL A 59 -20.36 -1.63 13.63
N GLU A 60 -21.25 -2.57 13.95
CA GLU A 60 -22.07 -2.50 15.14
C GLU A 60 -21.20 -2.74 16.39
N ASN A 61 -21.46 -1.94 17.42
CA ASN A 61 -20.85 -1.93 18.75
C ASN A 61 -19.54 -1.16 18.88
N GLU A 62 -19.65 0.16 18.83
CA GLU A 62 -19.73 0.99 20.04
C GLU A 62 -20.14 2.38 19.57
N THR A 63 -21.09 3.01 20.25
CA THR A 63 -21.25 4.47 20.23
C THR A 63 -19.99 5.06 20.87
N SER A 64 -18.86 4.95 20.19
CA SER A 64 -17.75 5.84 20.42
C SER A 64 -18.23 7.17 19.88
N GLU A 65 -18.86 7.96 20.76
CA GLU A 65 -18.82 9.41 20.63
C GLU A 65 -17.42 9.73 20.12
N LEU A 66 -17.32 10.22 18.87
CA LEU A 66 -16.05 10.72 18.37
C LEU A 66 -15.53 11.65 19.45
N LYS A 67 -14.24 11.53 19.81
CA LYS A 67 -13.58 12.17 20.97
C LYS A 67 -13.65 13.72 21.03
N PHE A 68 -14.51 14.32 20.23
CA PHE A 68 -14.64 15.73 19.96
C PHE A 68 -16.11 16.20 19.83
N GLY A 69 -17.11 15.32 20.06
CA GLY A 69 -18.53 15.69 20.03
C GLY A 69 -19.08 16.04 18.64
N LEU A 70 -18.42 15.64 17.56
CA LEU A 70 -18.90 15.87 16.20
C LEU A 70 -19.83 14.76 15.75
N ALA A 71 -20.93 15.14 15.11
CA ALA A 71 -21.78 14.20 14.39
C ALA A 71 -21.02 13.66 13.18
N GLU A 72 -20.77 12.35 13.15
CA GLU A 72 -20.13 11.64 12.03
C GLU A 72 -20.72 12.05 10.68
N GLN A 73 -22.05 12.18 10.61
CA GLN A 73 -22.78 12.55 9.42
C GLN A 73 -22.42 13.95 8.90
N GLU A 74 -22.08 14.89 9.78
CA GLU A 74 -21.66 16.24 9.38
C GLU A 74 -20.29 16.18 8.67
N ILE A 75 -19.36 15.41 9.22
CA ILE A 75 -18.01 15.24 8.64
C ILE A 75 -18.10 14.57 7.28
N LEU A 76 -18.92 13.51 7.16
CA LEU A 76 -19.16 12.81 5.90
C LEU A 76 -19.75 13.74 4.84
N THR A 77 -20.78 14.50 5.21
CA THR A 77 -21.44 15.45 4.30
C THR A 77 -20.47 16.50 3.79
N LYS A 78 -19.66 17.08 4.69
CA LYS A 78 -18.63 18.06 4.32
C LYS A 78 -17.56 17.44 3.41
N LEU A 79 -17.07 16.24 3.71
CA LEU A 79 -16.11 15.53 2.86
C LEU A 79 -16.68 15.24 1.46
N GLU A 80 -17.95 14.87 1.38
CA GLU A 80 -18.62 14.62 0.10
C GLU A 80 -18.76 15.91 -0.73
N MET A 81 -19.11 17.04 -0.12
CA MET A 81 -19.12 18.34 -0.79
C MET A 81 -17.75 18.72 -1.36
N LEU A 82 -16.67 18.48 -0.61
CA LEU A 82 -15.30 18.72 -1.11
C LEU A 82 -14.91 17.77 -2.25
N ASN A 83 -15.39 16.52 -2.19
CA ASN A 83 -15.19 15.54 -3.26
C ASN A 83 -15.89 15.97 -4.56
N GLN A 84 -17.13 16.48 -4.47
CA GLN A 84 -17.85 17.02 -5.62
C GLN A 84 -17.12 18.21 -6.27
N LYS A 85 -16.52 19.08 -5.45
CA LYS A 85 -15.66 20.19 -5.92
C LYS A 85 -14.32 19.73 -6.52
N LYS A 86 -13.97 18.44 -6.37
CA LYS A 86 -12.72 17.84 -6.85
C LYS A 86 -11.45 18.54 -6.36
N LEU A 87 -11.48 19.17 -5.18
CA LEU A 87 -10.32 19.85 -4.59
C LEU A 87 -9.11 18.92 -4.42
N TYR A 88 -9.35 17.62 -4.28
CA TYR A 88 -8.29 16.62 -4.21
C TYR A 88 -7.37 16.59 -5.45
N LEU A 89 -7.80 17.11 -6.60
CA LEU A 89 -6.96 17.22 -7.81
C LEU A 89 -5.92 18.33 -7.71
N GLU A 90 -6.13 19.33 -6.85
CA GLU A 90 -5.19 20.43 -6.69
C GLU A 90 -3.92 19.98 -5.96
N GLN A 91 -2.76 20.43 -6.44
CA GLN A 91 -1.47 20.07 -5.82
C GLN A 91 -1.33 20.61 -4.39
N SER A 92 -1.88 21.78 -4.15
CA SER A 92 -1.93 22.45 -2.84
C SER A 92 -2.96 21.87 -1.87
N PHE A 93 -3.70 20.81 -2.25
CA PHE A 93 -4.66 20.18 -1.35
C PHE A 93 -3.95 19.35 -0.28
N THR A 94 -3.77 19.97 0.88
CA THR A 94 -3.18 19.41 2.09
C THR A 94 -4.24 19.23 3.17
N LEU A 95 -3.90 18.50 4.24
CA LEU A 95 -4.79 18.33 5.39
C LEU A 95 -5.18 19.69 6.00
N THR A 96 -4.24 20.64 6.08
CA THR A 96 -4.49 21.99 6.58
C THR A 96 -5.50 22.73 5.70
N ARG A 97 -5.37 22.61 4.38
CA ARG A 97 -6.36 23.22 3.46
C ARG A 97 -7.72 22.56 3.58
N CYS A 98 -7.77 21.23 3.71
CA CYS A 98 -9.01 20.51 3.98
C CYS A 98 -9.67 20.99 5.29
N ALA A 99 -8.89 21.17 6.34
CA ALA A 99 -9.33 21.71 7.63
C ALA A 99 -9.94 23.11 7.51
N GLN A 100 -9.32 23.99 6.71
CA GLN A 100 -9.85 25.32 6.44
C GLN A 100 -11.19 25.26 5.69
N GLU A 101 -11.28 24.45 4.64
CA GLU A 101 -12.50 24.31 3.82
C GLU A 101 -13.67 23.65 4.58
N MET A 102 -13.37 22.77 5.55
CA MET A 102 -14.37 22.11 6.40
C MET A 102 -14.71 22.92 7.66
N GLU A 103 -14.00 24.02 7.90
CA GLU A 103 -14.03 24.80 9.13
C GLU A 103 -13.84 23.91 10.37
N MET A 104 -12.85 23.00 10.30
CA MET A 104 -12.64 21.94 11.29
C MET A 104 -11.17 21.75 11.62
N PRO A 105 -10.80 21.46 12.87
CA PRO A 105 -9.42 21.15 13.21
C PRO A 105 -8.86 19.95 12.42
N ALA A 106 -7.65 20.08 11.89
CA ALA A 106 -6.96 19.05 11.11
C ALA A 106 -6.84 17.69 11.83
N HIS A 107 -6.70 17.72 13.15
CA HIS A 107 -6.60 16.50 13.96
C HIS A 107 -7.94 15.75 14.05
N HIS A 108 -9.09 16.45 14.02
CA HIS A 108 -10.41 15.80 13.98
C HIS A 108 -10.58 15.07 12.66
N ILE A 109 -10.22 15.70 11.53
CA ILE A 109 -10.29 15.08 10.21
C ILE A 109 -9.38 13.86 10.14
N SER A 110 -8.15 13.99 10.62
CA SER A 110 -7.19 12.86 10.62
C SER A 110 -7.68 11.70 11.49
N TYR A 111 -8.19 12.02 12.68
CA TYR A 111 -8.78 11.03 13.57
C TYR A 111 -9.96 10.34 12.92
N PHE A 112 -10.89 11.11 12.35
CA PHE A 112 -12.06 10.61 11.66
C PHE A 112 -11.71 9.70 10.49
N LEU A 113 -10.79 10.12 9.63
CA LEU A 113 -10.36 9.29 8.49
C LEU A 113 -9.72 7.98 8.97
N LYS A 114 -8.99 8.02 10.08
CA LYS A 114 -8.39 6.82 10.66
C LYS A 114 -9.41 5.91 11.32
N SER A 115 -10.37 6.45 12.06
CA SER A 115 -11.38 5.66 12.77
C SER A 115 -12.46 5.11 11.83
N TYR A 116 -12.91 5.92 10.88
CA TYR A 116 -14.02 5.59 9.98
C TYR A 116 -13.56 4.79 8.75
N TYR A 117 -12.49 5.25 8.08
CA TYR A 117 -11.99 4.60 6.85
C TYR A 117 -10.75 3.72 7.09
N GLY A 118 -10.08 3.83 8.25
CA GLY A 118 -8.80 3.17 8.48
C GLY A 118 -7.60 3.84 7.80
N LEU A 119 -7.79 5.00 7.17
CA LEU A 119 -6.83 5.62 6.25
C LEU A 119 -6.13 6.86 6.83
N SER A 120 -4.93 7.16 6.34
CA SER A 120 -4.33 8.49 6.50
C SER A 120 -4.98 9.49 5.53
N PHE A 121 -4.87 10.80 5.81
CA PHE A 121 -5.35 11.83 4.88
C PHE A 121 -4.70 11.71 3.50
N SER A 122 -3.39 11.46 3.44
CA SER A 122 -2.67 11.28 2.17
C SER A 122 -3.20 10.08 1.39
N SER A 123 -3.47 8.96 2.07
CA SER A 123 -4.06 7.76 1.45
C SER A 123 -5.47 8.03 0.94
N TYR A 124 -6.30 8.70 1.74
CA TYR A 124 -7.65 9.11 1.35
C TYR A 124 -7.63 9.99 0.09
N LYS A 125 -6.78 11.03 0.06
CA LYS A 125 -6.61 11.91 -1.10
C LYS A 125 -6.16 11.12 -2.34
N ASN A 126 -5.20 10.21 -2.19
CA ASN A 126 -4.69 9.43 -3.31
C ASN A 126 -5.73 8.47 -3.87
N ASN A 127 -6.57 7.87 -3.01
CA ASN A 127 -7.68 7.02 -3.46
C ASN A 127 -8.67 7.81 -4.31
N LEU A 128 -9.05 9.03 -3.90
CA LEU A 128 -9.90 9.89 -4.72
C LEU A 128 -9.30 10.23 -6.08
N ARG A 129 -7.98 10.53 -6.12
CA ARG A 129 -7.25 10.77 -7.38
C ARG A 129 -7.23 9.52 -8.27
N MET A 130 -7.05 8.35 -7.69
CA MET A 130 -7.04 7.08 -8.41
C MET A 130 -8.40 6.78 -9.02
N GLU A 131 -9.48 6.92 -8.25
CA GLU A 131 -10.84 6.73 -8.76
C GLU A 131 -11.19 7.73 -9.87
N TYR A 132 -10.78 8.99 -9.71
CA TYR A 132 -10.91 9.98 -10.78
C TYR A 132 -10.14 9.56 -12.04
N ALA A 133 -8.89 9.11 -11.91
CA ALA A 133 -8.09 8.67 -13.04
C ALA A 133 -8.71 7.45 -13.74
N LYS A 134 -9.18 6.44 -12.98
CA LYS A 134 -9.90 5.27 -13.53
C LYS A 134 -11.12 5.71 -14.34
N ASN A 135 -11.94 6.60 -13.80
CA ASN A 135 -13.13 7.11 -14.48
C ASN A 135 -12.76 7.84 -15.79
N ARG A 136 -11.74 8.71 -15.75
CA ARG A 136 -11.27 9.41 -16.96
C ARG A 136 -10.74 8.46 -18.03
N ILE A 137 -10.00 7.43 -17.62
CA ILE A 137 -9.52 6.39 -18.54
C ILE A 137 -10.70 5.67 -19.19
N ALA A 138 -11.71 5.27 -18.40
CA ALA A 138 -12.92 4.62 -18.89
C ALA A 138 -13.74 5.51 -19.84
N GLU A 139 -13.72 6.83 -19.64
CA GLU A 139 -14.31 7.83 -20.54
C GLU A 139 -13.52 8.04 -21.86
N GLY A 140 -12.47 7.24 -22.10
CA GLY A 140 -11.67 7.32 -23.32
C GLY A 140 -10.61 8.42 -23.30
N TYR A 141 -10.25 8.95 -22.12
CA TYR A 141 -9.21 9.99 -22.02
C TYR A 141 -7.90 9.57 -22.70
N LEU A 142 -7.47 8.32 -22.54
CA LEU A 142 -6.24 7.81 -23.14
C LEU A 142 -6.31 7.75 -24.67
N GLN A 143 -7.47 7.47 -25.25
CA GLN A 143 -7.64 7.38 -26.71
C GLN A 143 -7.49 8.76 -27.37
N ASN A 144 -7.85 9.82 -26.64
CA ASN A 144 -7.84 11.19 -27.15
C ASN A 144 -6.61 12.01 -26.74
N ASN A 145 -5.80 11.52 -25.79
CA ASN A 145 -4.68 12.27 -25.19
C ASN A 145 -3.36 11.49 -25.19
N THR A 146 -3.29 10.34 -25.84
CA THR A 146 -2.03 9.62 -26.08
C THR A 146 -1.70 9.73 -27.57
N ILE A 147 -0.42 10.02 -27.86
CA ILE A 147 0.14 10.24 -29.21
C ILE A 147 0.39 8.90 -29.90
#